data_AF-A0A401FZN8-F1
#
_entry.id   AF-A0A401FZN8-F1
#
_cell.length_a   1.000
_cell.length_b   1.000
_cell.length_c   1.000
_cell.angle_alpha   90.00
_cell.angle_beta   90.00
_cell.angle_gamma   90.00
#
_symmetry.space_group_name_H-M   'P 1'
#
loop_
_entity.id
_entity.type
_entity.pdbx_description
1 polymer ?
#
loop_
_entity_poly.entity_id
_entity_poly.type
_entity_poly.pdbx_seq_one_letter_code
_entity_poly.pdbx_strand_id
1 'polypeptide(L)'
;MKKINPQILKSFKSAIQKLTGYKRRIFIAELTKDYFDGSPRKAECYLGVGRKTAVLGLRELETGFVCVENFHERGRKKTEEKFGNLKNDISEIADAEGQADPKFQTDLIYLKITAGETKKMLEKKGYSPENFTERTVCNILNRQGYKLRKVRKTKPLKKNT
;
A
#
# COMPACT_ATOMS: atom_id res chain seq x y z
N MET A 1 21.79 29.75 24.24
CA MET A 1 21.96 28.32 24.58
C MET A 1 22.32 28.12 26.05
N LYS A 2 21.42 27.49 26.81
CA LYS A 2 21.70 27.05 28.20
C LYS A 2 22.74 25.91 28.15
N LYS A 3 23.67 25.86 29.12
CA LYS A 3 24.57 24.69 29.27
C LYS A 3 23.73 23.47 29.63
N ILE A 4 23.67 22.47 28.76
CA ILE A 4 22.94 21.21 28.99
C ILE A 4 23.93 20.13 29.42
N ASN A 5 23.62 19.43 30.50
CA ASN A 5 24.39 18.27 30.95
C ASN A 5 24.33 17.14 29.90
N PRO A 6 25.46 16.52 29.51
CA PRO A 6 25.49 15.40 28.58
C PRO A 6 24.52 14.25 28.93
N GLN A 7 24.32 13.96 30.22
CA GLN A 7 23.40 12.91 30.67
C GLN A 7 21.93 13.23 30.37
N ILE A 8 21.55 14.51 30.49
CA ILE A 8 20.22 15.00 30.13
C ILE A 8 20.04 14.92 28.62
N LEU A 9 21.05 15.33 27.86
CA LEU A 9 21.03 15.24 26.39
C LEU A 9 20.85 13.79 25.90
N LYS A 10 21.50 12.82 26.57
CA LYS A 10 21.31 11.38 26.31
C LYS A 10 19.87 10.94 26.58
N SER A 11 19.26 11.44 27.65
CA SER A 11 17.87 11.15 28.00
C SER A 11 16.89 11.69 26.96
N PHE A 12 17.10 12.91 26.46
CA PHE A 12 16.32 13.49 25.37
C PHE A 12 16.42 12.66 24.09
N LYS A 13 17.63 12.25 23.70
CA LYS A 13 17.83 11.38 22.53
C LYS A 13 17.10 10.05 22.68
N SER A 14 17.14 9.44 23.87
CA SER A 14 16.40 8.21 24.16
C SER A 14 14.88 8.40 24.02
N ALA A 15 14.33 9.50 24.54
CA ALA A 15 12.92 9.82 24.40
C ALA A 15 12.51 10.03 22.93
N ILE A 16 13.30 10.77 22.16
CA ILE A 16 13.05 11.01 20.73
C ILE A 16 13.01 9.70 19.93
N GLN A 17 13.85 8.72 20.27
CA GLN A 17 13.86 7.41 19.61
C GLN A 17 12.62 6.58 19.93
N LYS A 18 12.03 6.73 21.12
CA LYS A 18 10.84 6.01 21.56
C LYS A 18 9.55 6.61 21.02
N LEU A 19 9.53 7.92 20.76
CA LEU A 19 8.36 8.61 20.22
C LEU A 19 8.26 8.43 18.69
N THR A 20 7.04 8.45 18.17
CA THR A 20 6.76 8.33 16.73
C THR A 20 5.78 9.40 16.25
N GLY A 21 5.76 9.65 14.94
CA GLY A 21 4.83 10.57 14.28
C GLY A 21 4.83 11.98 14.88
N TYR A 22 3.63 12.55 15.03
CA TYR A 22 3.41 13.89 15.57
C TYR A 22 3.97 14.07 16.99
N LYS A 23 3.79 13.07 17.88
CA LYS A 23 4.29 13.13 19.27
C LYS A 23 5.80 13.33 19.31
N ARG A 24 6.54 12.71 18.38
CA ARG A 24 7.97 12.92 18.23
C ARG A 24 8.30 14.34 17.78
N ARG A 25 7.54 14.88 16.81
CA ARG A 25 7.78 16.23 16.27
C ARG A 25 7.53 17.32 17.29
N ILE A 26 6.44 17.24 18.05
CA ILE A 26 6.13 18.24 19.07
C ILE A 26 7.14 18.24 20.20
N PHE A 27 7.56 17.05 20.66
CA PHE A 27 8.61 16.94 21.68
C PHE A 27 9.94 17.54 21.20
N ILE A 28 10.32 17.30 19.94
CA ILE A 28 11.50 17.94 19.34
C ILE A 28 11.32 19.47 19.30
N ALA A 29 10.14 19.96 18.96
CA ALA A 29 9.85 21.40 18.87
C ALA A 29 9.96 22.10 20.24
N GLU A 30 9.36 21.51 21.27
CA GLU A 30 9.44 21.97 22.66
C GLU A 30 10.90 22.04 23.13
N LEU A 31 11.66 20.94 22.96
CA LEU A 31 13.09 20.94 23.28
C LEU A 31 13.86 22.01 22.48
N THR A 32 13.53 22.18 21.20
CA THR A 32 14.19 23.16 20.33
C THR A 32 13.96 24.59 20.82
N LYS A 33 12.74 24.90 21.25
CA LYS A 33 12.37 26.22 21.79
C LYS A 33 13.04 26.47 23.14
N ASP A 34 13.01 25.50 24.05
CA ASP A 34 13.44 25.68 25.44
C ASP A 34 14.97 25.66 25.62
N TYR A 35 15.66 24.84 24.81
CA TYR A 35 17.08 24.54 25.01
C TYR A 35 17.98 24.96 23.83
N PHE A 36 17.43 25.11 22.63
CA PHE A 36 18.21 25.33 21.40
C PHE A 36 17.88 26.65 20.69
N ASP A 37 17.38 27.63 21.44
CA ASP A 37 17.06 29.00 20.97
C ASP A 37 16.10 29.00 19.76
N GLY A 38 15.20 28.00 19.67
CA GLY A 38 14.29 27.84 18.53
C GLY A 38 14.98 27.43 17.22
N SER A 39 16.28 27.10 17.22
CA SER A 39 17.04 26.84 16.00
C SER A 39 17.00 25.37 15.57
N PRO A 40 16.41 25.05 14.39
CA PRO A 40 16.40 23.69 13.85
C PRO A 40 17.81 23.13 13.59
N ARG A 41 18.76 24.02 13.27
CA ARG A 41 20.16 23.63 13.01
C ARG A 41 20.86 23.20 14.30
N LYS A 42 20.60 23.89 15.41
CA LYS A 42 21.11 23.46 16.73
C LYS A 42 20.46 22.13 17.16
N ALA A 43 19.15 21.98 16.99
CA ALA A 43 18.47 20.73 17.28
C ALA A 43 19.08 19.54 16.50
N GLU A 44 19.36 19.73 15.21
CA GLU A 44 20.05 18.72 14.39
C GLU A 44 21.44 18.39 14.94
N CYS A 45 22.29 19.38 15.21
CA CYS A 45 23.65 19.17 15.70
C CYS A 45 23.69 18.47 17.07
N TYR A 46 22.84 18.89 18.02
CA TYR A 46 22.92 18.40 19.40
C TYR A 46 22.04 17.18 19.66
N LEU A 47 20.83 17.12 19.10
CA LEU A 47 19.89 16.00 19.29
C LEU A 47 20.00 14.93 18.20
N GLY A 48 20.61 15.21 17.05
CA GLY A 48 20.72 14.26 15.94
C GLY A 48 19.40 14.04 15.19
N VAL A 49 18.52 15.04 15.19
CA VAL A 49 17.21 14.98 14.53
C VAL A 49 17.28 15.61 13.13
N GLY A 50 16.45 15.12 12.20
CA GLY A 50 16.37 15.70 10.87
C GLY A 50 15.90 17.16 10.91
N ARG A 51 16.62 18.05 10.24
CA ARG A 51 16.30 19.49 10.21
C ARG A 51 14.87 19.79 9.78
N LYS A 52 14.39 19.11 8.72
CA LYS A 52 13.01 19.25 8.22
C LYS A 52 11.96 18.87 9.27
N THR A 53 12.25 17.85 10.08
CA THR A 53 11.38 17.40 11.18
C THR A 53 11.30 18.44 12.28
N ALA A 54 12.43 19.05 12.66
CA ALA A 54 12.47 20.12 13.66
C ALA A 54 11.75 21.39 13.16
N VAL A 55 11.95 21.79 11.90
CA VAL A 55 11.23 22.91 11.27
C VAL A 55 9.72 22.66 11.28
N LEU A 56 9.28 21.46 10.87
CA LEU A 56 7.86 21.13 10.84
C LEU A 56 7.26 21.16 12.25
N GLY A 57 7.92 20.52 13.23
CA GLY A 57 7.45 20.52 14.61
C GLY A 57 7.34 21.92 15.20
N LEU A 58 8.30 22.82 14.92
CA LEU A 58 8.23 24.22 15.38
C LEU A 58 7.02 24.94 14.79
N ARG A 59 6.74 24.78 13.49
CA ARG A 59 5.56 25.36 12.86
C ARG A 59 4.26 24.79 13.41
N GLU A 60 4.20 23.48 13.63
CA GLU A 60 3.05 22.81 14.27
C GLU A 60 2.81 23.37 15.68
N LEU A 61 3.89 23.59 16.45
CA LEU A 61 3.83 24.16 17.80
C LEU A 61 3.40 25.65 17.79
N GLU A 62 3.88 26.44 16.84
CA GLU A 62 3.53 27.87 16.69
C GLU A 62 2.08 28.07 16.24
N THR A 63 1.60 27.24 15.33
CA THR A 63 0.26 27.38 14.74
C THR A 63 -0.82 26.61 15.50
N GLY A 64 -0.45 25.65 16.34
CA GLY A 64 -1.38 24.76 17.03
C GLY A 64 -2.01 23.68 16.13
N PHE A 65 -1.67 23.65 14.84
CA PHE A 65 -2.17 22.64 13.91
C PHE A 65 -1.22 21.45 13.80
N VAL A 66 -1.79 20.26 13.71
CA VAL A 66 -1.06 19.01 13.46
C VAL A 66 -1.05 18.71 11.97
N CYS A 67 0.13 18.60 11.36
CA CYS A 67 0.23 18.12 9.99
C CYS A 67 0.05 16.59 9.98
N VAL A 68 -1.10 16.15 9.50
CA VAL A 68 -1.42 14.73 9.33
C VAL A 68 -0.81 14.24 8.01
N GLU A 69 -0.10 13.12 8.07
CA GLU A 69 0.49 12.51 6.89
C GLU A 69 -0.57 11.70 6.13
N ASN A 70 -0.82 12.06 4.87
CA ASN A 70 -1.77 11.33 4.03
C ASN A 70 -1.06 10.32 3.12
N PHE A 71 -0.43 9.31 3.71
CA PHE A 71 0.30 8.30 2.94
C PHE A 71 -0.61 7.46 2.06
N HIS A 72 -1.84 7.22 2.50
CA HIS A 72 -2.79 6.36 1.78
C HIS A 72 -3.17 6.97 0.43
N GLU A 73 -3.25 8.29 0.30
CA GLU A 73 -3.52 8.94 -0.99
C GLU A 73 -2.34 8.91 -1.96
N ARG A 74 -1.11 8.65 -1.47
CA ARG A 74 0.08 8.60 -2.32
C ARG A 74 0.14 7.28 -3.11
N GLY A 75 0.88 7.31 -4.21
CA GLY A 75 1.18 6.14 -5.02
C GLY A 75 0.10 5.77 -6.03
N ARG A 76 0.43 4.83 -6.93
CA ARG A 76 -0.49 4.38 -7.96
C ARG A 76 -1.55 3.45 -7.36
N LYS A 77 -2.80 3.92 -7.36
CA LYS A 77 -3.97 3.12 -6.96
C LYS A 77 -4.16 1.90 -7.85
N LYS A 78 -4.79 0.87 -7.28
CA LYS A 78 -5.15 -0.33 -8.02
C LYS A 78 -6.08 0.02 -9.18
N THR A 79 -5.99 -0.70 -10.29
CA THR A 79 -6.80 -0.42 -11.48
C THR A 79 -8.29 -0.59 -11.19
N GLU A 80 -8.65 -1.58 -10.37
CA GLU A 80 -10.02 -1.80 -9.89
C GLU A 80 -10.56 -0.68 -8.99
N GLU A 81 -9.71 0.16 -8.39
CA GLU A 81 -10.16 1.36 -7.66
C GLU A 81 -10.47 2.53 -8.61
N LYS A 82 -9.82 2.57 -9.78
CA LYS A 82 -10.08 3.59 -10.81
C LYS A 82 -11.34 3.29 -11.62
N PHE A 83 -11.60 2.01 -11.85
CA PHE A 83 -12.76 1.53 -12.58
C PHE A 83 -13.65 0.72 -11.62
N GLY A 84 -14.59 1.38 -10.95
CA GLY A 84 -15.37 0.78 -9.86
C GLY A 84 -16.05 -0.55 -10.21
N ASN A 85 -16.52 -0.69 -11.46
CA ASN A 85 -17.18 -1.91 -11.92
C ASN A 85 -16.21 -3.01 -12.38
N LEU A 86 -14.94 -2.68 -12.65
CA LEU A 86 -13.99 -3.60 -13.27
C LEU A 86 -13.79 -4.89 -12.47
N LYS A 87 -13.79 -4.78 -11.14
CA LYS A 87 -13.69 -5.95 -10.26
C LYS A 87 -14.88 -6.89 -10.46
N ASN A 88 -16.08 -6.35 -10.49
CA ASN A 88 -17.32 -7.12 -10.65
C ASN A 88 -17.41 -7.69 -12.05
N ASP A 89 -17.06 -6.92 -13.08
CA ASP A 89 -17.05 -7.37 -14.46
C ASP A 89 -16.07 -8.52 -14.69
N ILE A 90 -14.88 -8.45 -14.07
CA ILE A 90 -13.91 -9.54 -14.10
C ILE A 90 -14.46 -10.78 -13.38
N SER A 91 -15.08 -10.61 -12.21
CA SER A 91 -15.69 -11.74 -11.48
C SER A 91 -16.80 -12.39 -12.28
N GLU A 92 -17.70 -11.62 -12.90
CA GLU A 92 -18.79 -12.15 -13.72
C GLU A 92 -18.27 -12.99 -14.90
N ILE A 93 -17.23 -12.51 -15.60
CA ILE A 93 -16.58 -13.25 -16.69
C ILE A 93 -15.88 -14.50 -16.14
N ALA A 94 -15.18 -14.36 -15.01
CA ALA A 94 -14.41 -15.44 -14.41
C ALA A 94 -15.32 -16.55 -13.86
N ASP A 95 -16.43 -16.22 -13.23
CA ASP A 95 -17.37 -17.17 -12.63
C ASP A 95 -18.10 -17.99 -13.71
N ALA A 96 -18.43 -17.38 -14.85
CA ALA A 96 -19.00 -18.09 -16.00
C ALA A 96 -18.06 -19.17 -16.57
N GLU A 97 -16.75 -18.95 -16.51
CA GLU A 97 -15.71 -19.83 -17.04
C GLU A 97 -14.95 -20.61 -15.95
N GLY A 98 -15.41 -20.45 -14.71
CA GLY A 98 -14.82 -21.01 -13.50
C GLY A 98 -15.15 -22.48 -13.35
N GLN A 99 -14.16 -23.25 -12.91
CA GLN A 99 -14.33 -24.64 -12.53
C GLN A 99 -13.71 -24.83 -11.13
N ALA A 100 -14.50 -25.36 -10.20
CA ALA A 100 -13.98 -25.79 -8.90
C ALA A 100 -12.86 -26.81 -9.09
N ASP A 101 -11.98 -26.93 -8.09
CA ASP A 101 -10.94 -27.95 -8.08
C ASP A 101 -11.52 -29.34 -8.44
N PRO A 102 -11.09 -29.97 -9.54
CA PRO A 102 -11.62 -31.26 -9.96
C PRO A 102 -11.51 -32.36 -8.90
N LYS A 103 -10.56 -32.21 -7.96
CA LYS A 103 -10.40 -33.15 -6.83
C LYS A 103 -11.19 -32.76 -5.59
N PHE A 104 -11.82 -31.57 -5.58
CA PHE A 104 -12.49 -30.98 -4.43
C PHE A 104 -11.63 -30.96 -3.16
N GLN A 105 -10.31 -30.83 -3.31
CA GLN A 105 -9.36 -30.78 -2.19
C GLN A 105 -9.10 -29.35 -1.74
N THR A 106 -9.44 -28.38 -2.58
CA THR A 106 -9.22 -26.95 -2.34
C THR A 106 -10.42 -26.13 -2.80
N ASP A 107 -10.62 -24.98 -2.16
CA ASP A 107 -11.65 -23.99 -2.54
C ASP A 107 -11.23 -23.15 -3.76
N LEU A 108 -10.22 -23.59 -4.51
CA LEU A 108 -9.68 -22.84 -5.65
C LEU A 108 -10.60 -22.95 -6.85
N ILE A 109 -10.86 -21.80 -7.48
CA ILE A 109 -11.56 -21.70 -8.76
C ILE A 109 -10.51 -21.61 -9.87
N TYR A 110 -10.49 -22.62 -10.73
CA TYR A 110 -9.65 -22.66 -11.92
C TYR A 110 -10.39 -22.11 -13.11
N LEU A 111 -9.78 -21.14 -13.79
CA LEU A 111 -10.33 -20.55 -15.01
C LEU A 111 -9.90 -21.33 -16.24
N LYS A 112 -10.87 -21.62 -17.12
CA LYS A 112 -10.62 -22.22 -18.43
C LYS A 112 -10.08 -21.21 -19.44
N ILE A 113 -10.34 -19.93 -19.21
CA ILE A 113 -9.91 -18.82 -20.05
C ILE A 113 -8.62 -18.19 -19.54
N THR A 114 -7.88 -17.58 -20.46
CA THR A 114 -6.67 -16.80 -20.17
C THR A 114 -6.99 -15.36 -19.78
N ALA A 115 -6.05 -14.69 -19.12
CA ALA A 115 -6.21 -13.26 -18.81
C ALA A 115 -6.35 -12.40 -20.08
N GLY A 116 -5.69 -12.77 -21.18
CA GLY A 116 -5.85 -12.11 -22.48
C GLY A 116 -7.25 -12.25 -23.06
N GLU A 117 -7.90 -13.41 -22.90
CA GLU A 117 -9.30 -13.60 -23.29
C GLU A 117 -10.27 -12.83 -22.40
N THR A 118 -10.06 -12.84 -21.08
CA THR A 118 -10.81 -11.98 -20.14
C THR A 118 -10.71 -10.51 -20.54
N LYS A 119 -9.51 -10.05 -20.94
CA LYS A 119 -9.32 -8.67 -21.44
C LYS A 119 -10.17 -8.40 -22.68
N LYS A 120 -10.17 -9.29 -23.67
CA LYS A 120 -11.02 -9.14 -24.88
C LYS A 120 -12.51 -9.10 -24.55
N MET A 121 -12.95 -9.85 -23.54
CA MET A 121 -14.34 -9.81 -23.06
C MET A 121 -14.66 -8.48 -22.36
N LEU A 122 -13.72 -7.91 -21.60
CA LEU A 122 -13.87 -6.57 -21.02
C LEU A 122 -13.92 -5.50 -22.12
N GLU A 123 -13.15 -5.64 -23.20
CA GLU A 123 -13.24 -4.71 -24.35
C GLU A 123 -14.66 -4.70 -24.95
N LYS A 124 -15.33 -5.87 -25.02
CA LYS A 124 -16.75 -5.96 -25.43
C LYS A 124 -17.73 -5.32 -24.43
N LYS A 125 -17.36 -5.24 -23.15
CA LYS A 125 -18.12 -4.51 -22.11
C LYS A 125 -17.88 -2.99 -22.12
N GLY A 126 -17.10 -2.48 -23.08
CA GLY A 126 -16.87 -1.04 -23.27
C GLY A 126 -15.57 -0.51 -22.64
N TYR A 127 -14.70 -1.38 -22.14
CA TYR A 127 -13.37 -0.96 -21.68
C TYR A 127 -12.43 -0.70 -22.87
N SER A 128 -11.74 0.44 -22.89
CA SER A 128 -10.71 0.70 -23.89
C SER A 128 -9.55 -0.31 -23.76
N PRO A 129 -8.98 -0.81 -24.88
CA PRO A 129 -7.84 -1.73 -24.87
C PRO A 129 -6.59 -1.13 -24.20
N GLU A 130 -6.51 0.19 -24.07
CA GLU A 130 -5.41 0.94 -23.45
C GLU A 130 -5.55 1.11 -21.93
N ASN A 131 -6.75 0.87 -21.37
CA ASN A 131 -7.03 1.09 -19.95
C ASN A 131 -6.14 0.22 -19.04
N PHE A 132 -5.84 -1.00 -19.49
CA PHE A 132 -5.01 -1.95 -18.75
C PHE A 132 -4.43 -3.04 -19.63
N THR A 133 -3.29 -3.57 -19.22
CA THR A 133 -2.61 -4.68 -19.89
C THR A 133 -3.17 -6.03 -19.43
N GLU A 134 -2.92 -7.09 -20.20
CA GLU A 134 -3.23 -8.48 -19.80
C GLU A 134 -2.67 -8.82 -18.41
N ARG A 135 -1.44 -8.37 -18.10
CA ARG A 135 -0.82 -8.60 -16.80
C ARG A 135 -1.62 -7.96 -15.66
N THR A 136 -2.25 -6.82 -15.91
CA THR A 136 -3.11 -6.15 -14.94
C THR A 136 -4.35 -6.99 -14.64
N VAL A 137 -5.01 -7.52 -15.68
CA VAL A 137 -6.17 -8.43 -15.53
C VAL A 137 -5.77 -9.69 -14.77
N CYS A 138 -4.63 -10.30 -15.11
CA CYS A 138 -4.09 -11.46 -14.40
C CYS A 138 -3.85 -11.16 -12.90
N ASN A 139 -3.31 -9.98 -12.57
CA ASN A 139 -3.10 -9.59 -11.18
C ASN A 139 -4.42 -9.40 -10.42
N ILE A 140 -5.46 -8.85 -11.07
CA ILE A 140 -6.80 -8.67 -10.47
C ILE A 140 -7.43 -10.04 -10.21
N LEU A 141 -7.41 -10.94 -11.20
CA LEU A 141 -7.89 -12.31 -11.07
C LEU A 141 -7.23 -13.05 -9.89
N ASN A 142 -5.90 -12.96 -9.78
CA ASN A 142 -5.17 -13.57 -8.68
C ASN A 142 -5.54 -12.99 -7.31
N ARG A 143 -5.79 -11.68 -7.21
CA ARG A 143 -6.25 -11.03 -5.96
C ARG A 143 -7.66 -11.46 -5.56
N GLN A 144 -8.51 -11.78 -6.54
CA GLN A 144 -9.86 -12.31 -6.34
C GLN A 144 -9.89 -13.80 -6.02
N GLY A 145 -8.73 -14.48 -6.02
CA GLY A 145 -8.62 -15.90 -5.69
C GLY A 145 -8.69 -16.85 -6.88
N TYR A 146 -8.90 -16.33 -8.10
CA TYR A 146 -8.90 -17.17 -9.30
C TYR A 146 -7.49 -17.63 -9.63
N LYS A 147 -7.36 -18.90 -10.05
CA LYS A 147 -6.11 -19.47 -10.53
C LYS A 147 -6.22 -19.78 -12.02
N LEU A 148 -5.36 -19.11 -12.79
CA LEU A 148 -5.17 -19.41 -14.21
C LEU A 148 -4.36 -20.70 -14.30
N ARG A 149 -5.02 -21.85 -14.49
CA ARG A 149 -4.37 -23.12 -14.76
C ARG A 149 -4.99 -23.71 -16.01
N LYS A 150 -4.16 -24.27 -16.89
CA LYS A 150 -4.65 -25.06 -18.03
C LYS A 150 -5.33 -26.32 -17.48
N VAL A 151 -6.65 -26.27 -17.30
CA VAL A 151 -7.41 -27.43 -16.86
C VAL A 151 -7.48 -28.41 -18.02
N ARG A 152 -7.08 -29.66 -17.76
CA ARG A 152 -7.15 -30.72 -18.76
C ARG A 152 -8.62 -31.04 -19.01
N LYS A 153 -9.14 -30.73 -20.20
CA LYS A 153 -10.45 -31.22 -20.65
C LYS A 153 -10.38 -32.77 -20.67
N THR A 154 -11.41 -33.39 -20.11
CA THR A 154 -11.58 -34.80 -19.70
C THR A 154 -10.73 -35.83 -20.46
N LYS A 155 -10.12 -36.80 -19.75
CA LYS A 155 -9.58 -38.02 -20.40
C LYS A 155 -10.74 -39.00 -20.60
N PRO A 156 -11.21 -39.27 -21.82
CA PRO A 156 -12.22 -40.31 -22.03
C PRO A 156 -11.67 -41.67 -21.62
N LEU A 157 -12.46 -42.44 -20.85
CA LEU A 157 -12.16 -43.84 -20.56
C LEU A 157 -12.35 -44.63 -21.86
N LYS A 158 -11.26 -45.16 -22.41
CA LYS A 158 -11.34 -46.10 -23.53
C LYS A 158 -11.79 -47.46 -22.99
N LYS A 159 -12.78 -48.09 -23.63
CA LYS A 159 -13.08 -49.51 -23.42
C LYS A 159 -11.85 -50.31 -23.87
N ASN A 160 -11.35 -51.17 -23.00
CA ASN A 160 -10.36 -52.16 -23.39
C ASN A 160 -11.11 -53.25 -24.17
N THR A 161 -10.70 -53.48 -25.42
CA THR A 161 -11.11 -54.65 -26.22
C THR A 161 -10.34 -55.87 -25.73
#